data_AF-A0A7Y3TG90-F1
#
_entry.id   AF-A0A7Y3TG90-F1
#
_cell.length_a   1.000
_cell.length_b   1.000
_cell.length_c   1.000
_cell.angle_alpha   90.00
_cell.angle_beta   90.00
_cell.angle_gamma   90.00
#
_symmetry.space_group_name_H-M   'P 1'
#
loop_
_entity.id
_entity.type
_entity.pdbx_description
1 polymer ?
#
loop_
_entity_poly.entity_id
_entity_poly.type
_entity_poly.pdbx_seq_one_letter_code
_entity_poly.pdbx_strand_id
1 'polypeptide(L)'
;MNKTILVVAIISTIVFFMIRQMVYKPYMWKKAIHTEAHKLQLGSFIFSKQRGSNGSQSFENKYFVFKVIEINGDFVRLSVIRKLSEKGTISQGDFSTTSSHYKTLKENITNLLITPIQQEDLYKGDGPRYELNNYLLQQYPNLKKSRYYYEDIPEENKNKPLPANAMELNMYFSLVYSKKEIIENQKLTPWIMNNSLKNEPEIANGLSQKIDLILNK
;
A
#
# COMPACT_ATOMS: atom_id res chain seq x y z
N MET A 1 -39.40 19.31 30.30
CA MET A 1 -37.94 19.02 30.31
C MET A 1 -37.20 20.34 30.37
N ASN A 2 -36.31 20.54 31.35
CA ASN A 2 -35.70 21.84 31.60
C ASN A 2 -34.68 22.17 30.49
N LYS A 3 -34.77 23.36 29.86
CA LYS A 3 -33.95 23.74 28.69
C LYS A 3 -32.44 23.67 29.00
N THR A 4 -32.07 24.01 30.23
CA THR A 4 -30.68 23.92 30.73
C THR A 4 -30.16 22.48 30.75
N ILE A 5 -30.99 21.51 31.14
CA ILE A 5 -30.62 20.09 31.17
C ILE A 5 -30.40 19.56 29.76
N LEU A 6 -31.25 19.96 28.80
CA LEU A 6 -31.10 19.58 27.39
C LEU A 6 -29.78 20.12 26.80
N VAL A 7 -29.46 21.39 27.05
CA VAL A 7 -28.23 22.03 26.54
C VAL A 7 -26.98 21.34 27.12
N VAL A 8 -26.98 21.05 28.43
CA VAL A 8 -25.87 20.33 29.08
C VAL A 8 -25.70 18.92 28.51
N ALA A 9 -26.79 18.20 28.24
CA ALA A 9 -26.73 16.87 27.63
C ALA A 9 -26.16 16.89 26.21
N ILE A 10 -26.54 17.88 25.39
CA ILE A 10 -26.03 18.03 24.02
C ILE A 10 -24.52 18.34 24.05
N ILE A 11 -24.10 19.32 24.87
CA ILE A 11 -22.69 19.68 25.00
C ILE A 11 -21.86 18.49 25.49
N SER A 12 -22.35 17.77 26.50
CA SER A 12 -21.68 16.57 27.02
C SER A 12 -21.49 15.50 25.95
N THR A 13 -22.50 15.30 25.09
CA THR A 13 -22.44 14.33 23.99
C THR A 13 -21.41 14.76 22.94
N ILE A 14 -21.37 16.04 22.58
CA ILE A 14 -20.40 16.59 21.64
C ILE A 14 -18.97 16.45 22.17
N VAL A 15 -18.75 16.80 23.45
CA VAL A 15 -17.44 16.67 24.10
C VAL A 15 -17.01 15.21 24.15
N PHE A 16 -17.90 14.29 24.52
CA PHE A 16 -17.59 12.86 24.53
C PHE A 16 -17.23 12.34 23.13
N PHE A 17 -17.95 12.78 22.11
CA PHE A 17 -17.67 12.41 20.72
C PHE A 17 -16.32 12.96 20.26
N MET A 18 -16.00 14.22 20.58
CA MET A 18 -14.70 14.82 20.29
C MET A 18 -13.55 14.10 21.02
N ILE A 19 -13.68 13.79 22.31
CA ILE A 19 -12.68 13.04 23.07
C ILE A 19 -12.46 11.65 22.44
N ARG A 20 -13.55 10.95 22.11
CA ARG A 20 -13.47 9.63 21.46
C ARG A 20 -12.72 9.69 20.13
N GLN A 21 -12.99 10.73 19.33
CA GLN A 21 -12.45 10.84 17.96
C GLN A 21 -11.04 11.43 17.90
N MET A 22 -10.75 12.44 18.73
CA MET A 22 -9.48 13.17 18.71
C MET A 22 -8.44 12.61 19.69
N VAL A 23 -8.85 11.97 20.78
CA VAL A 23 -7.93 11.48 21.82
C VAL A 23 -7.91 9.95 21.87
N TYR A 24 -9.05 9.32 22.10
CA TYR A 24 -9.12 7.88 22.35
C TYR A 24 -8.73 7.04 21.13
N LYS A 25 -9.30 7.34 19.95
CA LYS A 25 -8.97 6.62 18.71
C LYS A 25 -7.47 6.73 18.36
N PRO A 26 -6.85 7.93 18.32
CA PRO A 26 -5.42 8.05 18.07
C PRO A 26 -4.55 7.36 19.14
N TYR A 27 -4.92 7.46 20.42
CA TYR A 27 -4.18 6.82 21.51
C TYR A 27 -4.18 5.29 21.42
N MET A 28 -5.36 4.69 21.26
CA MET A 28 -5.48 3.23 21.11
C MET A 28 -4.77 2.72 19.85
N TRP A 29 -4.77 3.52 18.77
CA TRP A 29 -4.03 3.22 17.55
C TRP A 29 -2.51 3.29 17.74
N LYS A 30 -1.99 4.35 18.40
CA LYS A 30 -0.57 4.42 18.76
C LYS A 30 -0.16 3.23 19.61
N LYS A 31 -1.00 2.81 20.56
CA LYS A 31 -0.77 1.62 21.37
C LYS A 31 -0.79 0.33 20.54
N ALA A 32 -1.66 0.23 19.54
CA ALA A 32 -1.74 -0.91 18.64
C ALA A 32 -0.50 -1.03 17.72
N ILE A 33 0.15 0.07 17.32
CA ILE A 33 1.39 0.00 16.51
C ILE A 33 2.54 -0.69 17.25
N HIS A 34 2.56 -0.58 18.59
CA HIS A 34 3.56 -1.27 19.41
C HIS A 34 3.23 -2.73 19.67
N THR A 35 2.07 -3.24 19.22
CA THR A 35 1.80 -4.68 19.26
C THR A 35 2.39 -5.34 18.02
N GLU A 36 2.87 -6.57 18.16
CA GLU A 36 3.48 -7.35 17.07
C GLU A 36 2.54 -7.54 15.86
N ALA A 37 1.22 -7.40 16.04
CA ALA A 37 0.22 -7.51 14.98
C ALA A 37 0.21 -6.35 13.96
N HIS A 38 0.74 -5.17 14.34
CA HIS A 38 0.76 -3.97 13.48
C HIS A 38 2.16 -3.41 13.27
N LYS A 39 3.18 -4.06 13.84
CA LYS A 39 4.57 -3.73 13.60
C LYS A 39 4.91 -3.97 12.13
N LEU A 40 5.52 -3.00 11.47
CA LEU A 40 5.96 -3.18 10.09
C LEU A 40 7.00 -4.32 10.01
N GLN A 41 6.72 -5.35 9.22
CA GLN A 41 7.57 -6.51 9.01
C GLN A 41 7.72 -6.80 7.51
N LEU A 42 8.74 -7.57 7.14
CA LEU A 42 8.83 -8.09 5.77
C LEU A 42 7.61 -8.99 5.49
N GLY A 43 6.99 -8.81 4.34
CA GLY A 43 5.82 -9.58 3.93
C GLY A 43 4.47 -9.04 4.45
N SER A 44 4.46 -8.04 5.34
CA SER A 44 3.24 -7.36 5.80
C SER A 44 2.42 -6.80 4.65
N PHE A 45 1.11 -6.70 4.85
CA PHE A 45 0.20 -6.01 3.94
C PHE A 45 -0.12 -4.62 4.45
N ILE A 46 0.03 -3.61 3.59
CA ILE A 46 -0.31 -2.22 3.90
C ILE A 46 -1.50 -1.80 3.06
N PHE A 47 -2.56 -1.38 3.74
CA PHE A 47 -3.76 -0.85 3.13
C PHE A 47 -3.71 0.67 3.18
N SER A 48 -3.88 1.32 2.03
CA SER A 48 -3.89 2.78 1.94
C SER A 48 -5.07 3.28 1.13
N LYS A 49 -5.48 4.50 1.45
CA LYS A 49 -6.56 5.22 0.78
C LYS A 49 -6.07 6.61 0.41
N GLN A 50 -6.17 6.95 -0.87
CA GLN A 50 -5.82 8.27 -1.39
C GLN A 50 -7.05 8.93 -1.99
N ARG A 51 -7.27 10.21 -1.68
CA ARG A 51 -8.28 11.02 -2.38
C ARG A 51 -7.58 11.73 -3.53
N GLY A 52 -8.05 11.52 -4.76
CA GLY A 52 -7.46 12.12 -5.96
C GLY A 52 -8.54 12.72 -6.86
N SER A 53 -8.15 13.65 -7.72
CA SER A 53 -9.01 14.07 -8.84
C SER A 53 -9.12 12.92 -9.84
N ASN A 54 -10.30 12.75 -10.42
CA ASN A 54 -10.53 11.80 -11.51
C ASN A 54 -10.44 12.46 -12.90
N GLY A 55 -9.81 13.63 -13.01
CA GLY A 55 -9.79 14.42 -14.25
C GLY A 55 -11.03 15.30 -14.47
N SER A 56 -11.94 15.34 -13.50
CA SER A 56 -13.06 16.31 -13.41
C SER A 56 -13.01 17.09 -12.09
N GLN A 57 -14.01 17.97 -11.85
CA GLN A 57 -14.18 18.64 -10.56
C GLN A 57 -14.58 17.70 -9.41
N SER A 58 -14.78 16.40 -9.67
CA SER A 58 -15.09 15.42 -8.63
C SER A 58 -13.83 14.71 -8.11
N PHE A 59 -13.85 14.42 -6.80
CA PHE A 59 -12.80 13.68 -6.14
C PHE A 59 -13.23 12.24 -5.94
N GLU A 60 -12.35 11.30 -6.25
CA GLU A 60 -12.55 9.88 -6.00
C GLU A 60 -11.56 9.35 -4.98
N ASN A 61 -11.97 8.33 -4.25
CA ASN A 61 -11.09 7.58 -3.36
C ASN A 61 -10.45 6.43 -4.14
N LYS A 62 -9.13 6.44 -4.28
CA LYS A 62 -8.34 5.32 -4.76
C LYS A 62 -7.91 4.46 -3.57
N TYR A 63 -8.05 3.15 -3.73
CA TYR A 63 -7.73 2.17 -2.69
C TYR A 63 -6.56 1.30 -3.14
N PHE A 64 -5.53 1.20 -2.30
CA PHE A 64 -4.33 0.45 -2.61
C PHE A 64 -4.05 -0.58 -1.54
N VAL A 65 -3.61 -1.75 -1.97
CA VAL A 65 -3.15 -2.83 -1.10
C VAL A 65 -1.75 -3.18 -1.53
N PHE A 66 -0.80 -3.04 -0.63
CA PHE A 66 0.60 -3.29 -0.86
C PHE A 66 1.08 -4.48 -0.05
N LYS A 67 2.11 -5.14 -0.53
CA LYS A 67 2.94 -6.06 0.23
C LYS A 67 4.33 -5.46 0.43
N VAL A 68 4.87 -5.58 1.64
CA VAL A 68 6.25 -5.21 1.95
C VAL A 68 7.17 -6.28 1.39
N ILE A 69 7.97 -5.95 0.39
CA ILE A 69 8.87 -6.90 -0.29
C ILE A 69 10.34 -6.73 0.10
N GLU A 70 10.69 -5.60 0.69
CA GLU A 70 12.05 -5.30 1.16
C GLU A 70 12.01 -4.25 2.28
N ILE A 71 12.88 -4.39 3.27
CA ILE A 71 13.14 -3.37 4.29
C ILE A 71 14.66 -3.21 4.42
N ASN A 72 15.19 -2.13 3.85
CA ASN A 72 16.61 -1.79 3.89
C ASN A 72 16.81 -0.45 4.61
N GLY A 73 17.12 -0.49 5.92
CA GLY A 73 17.21 0.72 6.75
C GLY A 73 15.87 1.46 6.83
N ASP A 74 15.85 2.72 6.39
CA ASP A 74 14.61 3.52 6.28
C ASP A 74 13.85 3.27 4.96
N PHE A 75 14.41 2.51 4.03
CA PHE A 75 13.79 2.25 2.72
C PHE A 75 12.91 1.02 2.77
N VAL A 76 11.59 1.23 2.67
CA VAL A 76 10.58 0.17 2.62
C VAL A 76 10.07 0.07 1.20
N ARG A 77 10.44 -1.00 0.49
CA ARG A 77 9.93 -1.23 -0.86
C ARG A 77 8.61 -1.98 -0.79
N LEU A 78 7.62 -1.43 -1.48
CA LEU A 78 6.28 -1.98 -1.56
C LEU A 78 5.99 -2.50 -2.96
N SER A 79 5.18 -3.56 -3.03
CA SER A 79 4.61 -4.05 -4.28
C SER A 79 3.10 -4.07 -4.20
N VAL A 80 2.43 -3.59 -5.25
CA VAL A 80 0.96 -3.54 -5.30
C VAL A 80 0.41 -4.95 -5.47
N ILE A 81 -0.56 -5.33 -4.65
CA ILE A 81 -1.33 -6.56 -4.84
C ILE A 81 -2.32 -6.35 -5.98
N ARG A 82 -2.22 -7.18 -7.01
CA ARG A 82 -3.05 -7.14 -8.21
C ARG A 82 -3.66 -8.50 -8.50
N LYS A 83 -4.61 -8.51 -9.43
CA LYS A 83 -5.22 -9.73 -9.96
C LYS A 83 -5.00 -9.75 -11.46
N LEU A 84 -4.37 -10.81 -12.00
CA LEU A 84 -4.22 -10.97 -13.45
C LEU A 84 -5.60 -11.05 -14.11
N SER A 85 -5.77 -10.44 -15.28
CA SER A 85 -7.00 -10.56 -16.05
C SER A 85 -7.16 -11.97 -16.62
N GLU A 86 -8.40 -12.35 -16.95
CA GLU A 86 -8.63 -13.58 -17.71
C GLU A 86 -8.22 -13.38 -19.16
N LYS A 87 -7.92 -14.49 -19.83
CA LYS A 87 -7.55 -14.45 -21.23
C LYS A 87 -8.63 -13.73 -22.07
N GLY A 88 -8.25 -12.74 -22.86
CA GLY A 88 -9.17 -11.94 -23.68
C GLY A 88 -10.02 -10.93 -22.92
N THR A 89 -9.75 -10.69 -21.63
CA THR A 89 -10.40 -9.63 -20.85
C THR A 89 -9.42 -8.49 -20.59
N ILE A 90 -9.76 -7.29 -21.06
CA ILE A 90 -8.99 -6.07 -20.77
C ILE A 90 -9.36 -5.62 -19.35
N SER A 91 -8.57 -6.00 -18.36
CA SER A 91 -8.60 -5.34 -17.05
C SER A 91 -7.77 -4.07 -17.16
N GLN A 92 -8.40 -2.91 -16.93
CA GLN A 92 -7.69 -1.63 -16.94
C GLN A 92 -6.51 -1.64 -15.97
N GLY A 93 -5.42 -0.99 -16.39
CA GLY A 93 -4.15 -0.87 -15.68
C GLY A 93 -4.16 0.07 -14.49
N ASP A 94 -5.30 0.24 -13.82
CA ASP A 94 -5.36 1.04 -12.61
C ASP A 94 -4.76 0.25 -11.44
N PHE A 95 -3.69 0.81 -10.88
CA PHE A 95 -3.01 0.28 -9.68
C PHE A 95 -3.92 0.26 -8.44
N SER A 96 -5.09 0.90 -8.49
CA SER A 96 -6.07 0.97 -7.41
C SER A 96 -7.23 0.01 -7.61
N THR A 97 -7.77 -0.53 -6.52
CA THR A 97 -8.93 -1.42 -6.52
C THR A 97 -10.21 -0.69 -6.10
N THR A 98 -11.37 -1.34 -6.27
CA THR A 98 -12.66 -0.80 -5.83
C THR A 98 -12.82 -0.88 -4.32
N SER A 99 -13.68 -0.04 -3.74
CA SER A 99 -13.97 -0.05 -2.29
C SER A 99 -14.47 -1.41 -1.78
N SER A 100 -15.29 -2.11 -2.58
CA SER A 100 -15.81 -3.44 -2.22
C SER A 100 -14.68 -4.46 -2.15
N HIS A 101 -13.87 -4.52 -3.21
CA HIS A 101 -12.73 -5.44 -3.29
C HIS A 101 -11.70 -5.14 -2.18
N TYR A 102 -11.43 -3.87 -1.91
CA TYR A 102 -10.56 -3.42 -0.82
C TYR A 102 -11.01 -3.95 0.55
N LYS A 103 -12.32 -3.90 0.85
CA LYS A 103 -12.89 -4.46 2.08
C LYS A 103 -12.72 -5.98 2.13
N THR A 104 -13.03 -6.68 1.03
CA THR A 104 -12.84 -8.13 0.94
C THR A 104 -11.39 -8.54 1.19
N LEU A 105 -10.42 -7.79 0.66
CA LEU A 105 -9.01 -8.03 0.92
C LEU A 105 -8.65 -7.75 2.38
N LYS A 106 -9.14 -6.66 3.00
CA LYS A 106 -8.88 -6.40 4.43
C LYS A 106 -9.26 -7.56 5.33
N GLU A 107 -10.33 -8.28 5.00
CA GLU A 107 -10.83 -9.40 5.79
C GLU A 107 -10.11 -10.73 5.50
N ASN A 108 -9.64 -10.94 4.27
CA ASN A 108 -9.24 -12.28 3.80
C ASN A 108 -7.81 -12.38 3.26
N ILE A 109 -7.06 -11.27 3.19
CA ILE A 109 -5.76 -11.26 2.48
C ILE A 109 -4.72 -12.22 3.08
N THR A 110 -4.75 -12.45 4.39
CA THR A 110 -3.83 -13.36 5.09
C THR A 110 -4.05 -14.83 4.72
N ASN A 111 -5.29 -15.18 4.33
CA ASN A 111 -5.68 -16.51 3.86
C ASN A 111 -5.60 -16.66 2.33
N LEU A 112 -5.37 -15.55 1.62
CA LEU A 112 -5.34 -15.52 0.16
C LEU A 112 -3.98 -15.99 -0.35
N LEU A 113 -3.99 -16.93 -1.30
CA LEU A 113 -2.77 -17.27 -2.05
C LEU A 113 -2.44 -16.13 -3.00
N ILE A 114 -1.33 -15.44 -2.76
CA ILE A 114 -0.84 -14.35 -3.61
C ILE A 114 0.55 -14.73 -4.10
N THR A 115 0.70 -14.81 -5.42
CA THR A 115 1.91 -15.34 -6.05
C THR A 115 2.93 -14.22 -6.28
N PRO A 116 4.18 -14.31 -5.78
CA PRO A 116 5.25 -13.43 -6.23
C PRO A 116 5.55 -13.73 -7.70
N ILE A 117 5.60 -12.69 -8.53
CA ILE A 117 5.99 -12.79 -9.95
C ILE A 117 7.13 -11.80 -10.19
N GLN A 118 8.18 -12.24 -10.87
CA GLN A 118 9.24 -11.34 -11.33
C GLN A 118 8.68 -10.40 -12.40
N GLN A 119 8.98 -9.11 -12.31
CA GLN A 119 8.37 -8.10 -13.18
C GLN A 119 8.56 -8.42 -14.66
N GLU A 120 9.72 -8.96 -15.05
CA GLU A 120 10.08 -9.31 -16.43
C GLU A 120 9.19 -10.44 -16.98
N ASP A 121 8.72 -11.33 -16.12
CA ASP A 121 7.86 -12.45 -16.52
C ASP A 121 6.46 -12.00 -16.92
N LEU A 122 5.99 -10.83 -16.46
CA LEU A 122 4.71 -10.25 -16.86
C LEU A 122 4.69 -9.77 -18.32
N TYR A 123 5.87 -9.69 -18.96
CA TYR A 123 6.03 -9.30 -20.36
C TYR A 123 6.31 -10.49 -21.29
N LYS A 124 6.32 -11.72 -20.75
CA LYS A 124 6.60 -12.94 -21.51
C LYS A 124 5.32 -13.72 -21.81
N GLY A 125 5.39 -14.49 -22.90
CA GLY A 125 4.27 -15.29 -23.41
C GLY A 125 3.31 -14.49 -24.30
N ASP A 126 2.23 -15.14 -24.69
CA ASP A 126 1.24 -14.56 -25.60
C ASP A 126 0.22 -13.69 -24.86
N GLY A 127 -0.17 -12.57 -25.47
CA GLY A 127 -1.26 -11.69 -25.01
C GLY A 127 -0.81 -10.38 -24.36
N PRO A 128 -1.77 -9.54 -23.94
CA PRO A 128 -1.52 -8.28 -23.24
C PRO A 128 -0.76 -8.46 -21.91
N ARG A 129 -0.02 -7.41 -21.51
CA ARG A 129 0.59 -7.34 -20.18
C ARG A 129 -0.48 -7.49 -19.11
N TYR A 130 -0.17 -8.24 -18.04
CA TYR A 130 -1.06 -8.52 -16.91
C TYR A 130 -2.25 -9.44 -17.20
N GLU A 131 -2.29 -10.06 -18.38
CA GLU A 131 -3.20 -11.14 -18.71
C GLU A 131 -2.63 -12.49 -18.28
N LEU A 132 -3.47 -13.37 -17.74
CA LEU A 132 -3.06 -14.74 -17.44
C LEU A 132 -2.81 -15.50 -18.74
N ASN A 133 -1.58 -15.99 -18.93
CA ASN A 133 -1.18 -16.74 -20.11
C ASN A 133 -0.50 -18.08 -19.75
N ASN A 134 -0.24 -18.91 -20.77
CA ASN A 134 0.33 -20.25 -20.58
C ASN A 134 1.73 -20.20 -19.96
N TYR A 135 2.55 -19.20 -20.32
CA TYR A 135 3.88 -19.00 -19.75
C TYR A 135 3.79 -18.79 -18.23
N LEU A 136 2.96 -17.84 -17.79
CA LEU A 136 2.74 -17.56 -16.37
C LEU A 136 2.17 -18.77 -15.62
N LEU A 137 1.24 -19.51 -16.22
CA LEU A 137 0.66 -20.72 -15.61
C LEU A 137 1.65 -21.88 -15.46
N GLN A 138 2.63 -21.98 -16.35
CA GLN A 138 3.70 -22.96 -16.28
C GLN A 138 4.74 -22.55 -15.24
N GLN A 139 5.19 -21.30 -15.29
CA GLN A 139 6.23 -20.77 -14.40
C GLN A 139 5.74 -20.60 -12.96
N TYR A 140 4.47 -20.23 -12.79
CA TYR A 140 3.84 -19.97 -11.51
C TYR A 140 2.55 -20.78 -11.34
N PRO A 141 2.63 -22.10 -11.04
CA PRO A 141 1.46 -22.98 -10.99
C PRO A 141 0.38 -22.57 -9.99
N ASN A 142 0.77 -21.83 -8.94
CA ASN A 142 -0.15 -21.25 -7.96
C ASN A 142 -1.21 -20.33 -8.59
N LEU A 143 -0.93 -19.75 -9.76
CA LEU A 143 -1.86 -18.92 -10.52
C LEU A 143 -3.11 -19.68 -10.99
N LYS A 144 -3.03 -21.02 -11.08
CA LYS A 144 -4.20 -21.89 -11.35
C LYS A 144 -5.22 -21.85 -10.21
N LYS A 145 -4.77 -21.64 -8.97
CA LYS A 145 -5.60 -21.59 -7.76
C LYS A 145 -6.03 -20.16 -7.43
N SER A 146 -5.15 -19.19 -7.66
CA SER A 146 -5.42 -17.79 -7.37
C SER A 146 -4.66 -16.87 -8.33
N ARG A 147 -5.40 -15.99 -9.01
CA ARG A 147 -4.84 -15.00 -9.93
C ARG A 147 -4.22 -13.78 -9.24
N TYR A 148 -4.25 -13.74 -7.91
CA TYR A 148 -3.63 -12.65 -7.17
C TYR A 148 -2.11 -12.76 -7.19
N TYR A 149 -1.45 -11.65 -7.42
CA TYR A 149 0.00 -11.57 -7.50
C TYR A 149 0.52 -10.24 -6.97
N TYR A 150 1.83 -10.19 -6.77
CA TYR A 150 2.59 -8.95 -6.60
C TYR A 150 3.90 -9.08 -7.39
N GLU A 151 4.42 -7.95 -7.86
CA GLU A 151 5.72 -7.87 -8.52
C GLU A 151 6.80 -7.96 -7.44
N ASP A 152 7.53 -9.08 -7.38
CA ASP A 152 8.67 -9.24 -6.46
C ASP A 152 9.98 -8.95 -7.19
N ILE A 153 11.06 -8.81 -6.42
CA ILE A 153 12.42 -8.72 -6.94
C ILE A 153 13.19 -10.00 -6.62
N PRO A 154 14.22 -10.36 -7.40
CA PRO A 154 15.05 -11.52 -7.10
C PRO A 154 15.72 -11.38 -5.71
N GLU A 155 15.88 -12.49 -4.98
CA GLU A 155 16.47 -12.49 -3.64
C GLU A 155 17.88 -11.91 -3.64
N GLU A 156 18.67 -12.19 -4.68
CA GLU A 156 20.00 -11.64 -4.87
C GLU A 156 20.01 -10.11 -5.04
N ASN A 157 18.86 -9.48 -5.30
CA ASN A 157 18.71 -8.04 -5.45
C ASN A 157 18.13 -7.34 -4.21
N LYS A 158 17.69 -8.10 -3.21
CA LYS A 158 17.16 -7.55 -1.94
C LYS A 158 18.30 -7.08 -1.04
N ASN A 159 18.09 -5.95 -0.37
CA ASN A 159 18.96 -5.34 0.63
C ASN A 159 20.39 -5.01 0.12
N LYS A 160 20.55 -4.83 -1.18
CA LYS A 160 21.80 -4.30 -1.74
C LYS A 160 22.01 -2.84 -1.31
N PRO A 161 23.27 -2.37 -1.24
CA PRO A 161 23.55 -0.94 -1.13
C PRO A 161 22.82 -0.17 -2.23
N LEU A 162 22.45 1.08 -1.94
CA LEU A 162 21.81 1.93 -2.93
C LEU A 162 22.70 2.03 -4.19
N PRO A 163 22.10 1.97 -5.40
CA PRO A 163 22.86 2.14 -6.62
C PRO A 163 23.62 3.47 -6.64
N ALA A 164 24.81 3.50 -7.23
CA ALA A 164 25.57 4.76 -7.40
C ALA A 164 25.07 5.59 -8.60
N ASN A 165 24.42 4.93 -9.56
CA ASN A 165 23.93 5.57 -10.78
C ASN A 165 22.57 6.25 -10.55
N ALA A 166 22.45 7.50 -10.98
CA ALA A 166 21.22 8.30 -10.92
C ALA A 166 19.99 7.61 -11.53
N MET A 167 20.15 6.95 -12.69
CA MET A 167 19.05 6.27 -13.38
C MET A 167 18.55 5.07 -12.57
N GLU A 168 19.46 4.27 -12.03
CA GLU A 168 19.13 3.11 -11.20
C GLU A 168 18.53 3.54 -9.85
N LEU A 169 19.01 4.64 -9.27
CA LEU A 169 18.40 5.26 -8.08
C LEU A 169 16.96 5.70 -8.34
N ASN A 170 16.71 6.37 -9.47
CA ASN A 170 15.36 6.76 -9.86
C ASN A 170 14.43 5.55 -9.99
N MET A 171 14.90 4.46 -10.61
CA MET A 171 14.15 3.21 -10.70
C MET A 171 13.92 2.59 -9.32
N TYR A 172 14.95 2.60 -8.46
CA TYR A 172 14.89 2.07 -7.11
C TYR A 172 13.75 2.71 -6.31
N PHE A 173 13.62 4.04 -6.36
CA PHE A 173 12.66 4.81 -5.55
C PHE A 173 11.21 4.83 -6.05
N SER A 174 10.90 4.20 -7.19
CA SER A 174 9.54 4.20 -7.78
C SER A 174 8.42 3.73 -6.82
N LEU A 175 8.71 2.83 -5.88
CA LEU A 175 7.77 2.33 -4.85
C LEU A 175 8.46 2.13 -3.48
N VAL A 176 9.37 3.04 -3.14
CA VAL A 176 10.07 3.00 -1.86
C VAL A 176 9.56 4.12 -0.95
N TYR A 177 9.27 3.76 0.29
CA TYR A 177 8.65 4.62 1.29
C TYR A 177 9.49 4.67 2.56
N SER A 178 9.37 5.76 3.32
CA SER A 178 10.07 5.91 4.58
C SER A 178 9.48 4.99 5.65
N LYS A 179 10.32 4.12 6.21
CA LYS A 179 10.01 3.26 7.36
C LYS A 179 9.58 4.11 8.56
N LYS A 180 10.32 5.18 8.83
CA LYS A 180 10.05 6.12 9.91
C LYS A 180 8.65 6.71 9.79
N GLU A 181 8.29 7.22 8.60
CA GLU A 181 6.95 7.79 8.37
C GLU A 181 5.83 6.74 8.50
N ILE A 182 6.08 5.50 8.08
CA ILE A 182 5.12 4.40 8.25
C ILE A 182 4.89 4.11 9.74
N ILE A 183 5.95 4.01 10.54
CA ILE A 183 5.88 3.60 11.95
C ILE A 183 5.40 4.76 12.84
N GLU A 184 5.96 5.95 12.68
CA GLU A 184 5.72 7.08 13.57
C GLU A 184 4.46 7.87 13.17
N ASN A 185 4.25 8.06 11.86
CA ASN A 185 3.22 8.96 11.33
C ASN A 185 2.06 8.25 10.62
N GLN A 186 2.13 6.92 10.45
CA GLN A 186 1.14 6.12 9.72
C GLN A 186 0.90 6.64 8.30
N LYS A 187 1.98 7.07 7.65
CA LYS A 187 1.93 7.59 6.29
C LYS A 187 2.82 6.77 5.38
N LEU A 188 2.29 6.47 4.21
CA LEU A 188 3.09 6.09 3.07
C LEU A 188 3.67 7.37 2.46
N THR A 189 4.83 7.77 2.95
CA THR A 189 5.57 8.92 2.41
C THR A 189 6.68 8.41 1.51
N PRO A 190 6.63 8.65 0.19
CA PRO A 190 7.60 8.10 -0.73
C PRO A 190 8.94 8.80 -0.61
N TRP A 191 10.01 8.03 -0.78
CA TRP A 191 11.31 8.55 -1.15
C TRP A 191 11.29 8.86 -2.65
N ILE A 192 11.77 10.03 -3.05
CA ILE A 192 11.90 10.43 -4.45
C ILE A 192 13.31 10.93 -4.71
N MET A 193 13.74 10.88 -5.96
CA MET A 193 14.93 11.63 -6.38
C MET A 193 14.53 13.08 -6.61
N ASN A 194 15.28 13.99 -6.00
CA ASN A 194 15.14 15.41 -6.33
C ASN A 194 15.95 15.70 -7.59
N ASN A 195 15.32 16.31 -8.60
CA ASN A 195 15.99 16.78 -9.83
C ASN A 195 16.94 17.98 -9.61
N SER A 196 17.29 18.30 -8.36
CA SER A 196 18.28 19.32 -8.01
C SER A 196 19.70 18.90 -8.37
N LEU A 197 20.61 19.89 -8.42
CA LEU A 197 22.05 19.70 -8.70
C LEU A 197 22.74 18.67 -7.79
N LYS A 198 22.16 18.34 -6.63
CA LYS A 198 22.73 17.38 -5.68
C LYS A 198 22.35 15.93 -5.99
N ASN A 199 21.27 15.70 -6.74
CA ASN A 199 20.76 14.37 -7.09
C ASN A 199 20.68 13.41 -5.87
N GLU A 200 20.25 13.95 -4.73
CA GLU A 200 20.08 13.24 -3.47
C GLU A 200 18.61 12.80 -3.31
N PRO A 201 18.35 11.63 -2.70
CA PRO A 201 17.00 11.22 -2.38
C PRO A 201 16.41 12.08 -1.26
N GLU A 202 15.12 12.40 -1.38
CA GLU A 202 14.37 13.15 -0.37
C GLU A 202 13.02 12.52 -0.07
N ILE A 203 12.49 12.84 1.11
CA ILE A 203 11.16 12.39 1.54
C ILE A 203 10.11 13.37 0.99
N ALA A 204 9.25 12.90 0.10
CA ALA A 204 8.20 13.70 -0.52
C ALA A 204 6.94 13.78 0.35
N ASN A 205 7.00 14.57 1.43
CA ASN A 205 5.87 14.75 2.35
C ASN A 205 4.57 15.19 1.66
N GLY A 206 4.66 15.97 0.58
CA GLY A 206 3.51 16.41 -0.22
C GLY A 206 2.80 15.27 -0.98
N LEU A 207 3.46 14.13 -1.16
CA LEU A 207 2.91 12.93 -1.79
C LEU A 207 2.47 11.87 -0.76
N SER A 208 2.51 12.21 0.54
CA SER A 208 2.18 11.26 1.60
C SER A 208 0.72 10.79 1.52
N GLN A 209 0.53 9.49 1.70
CA GLN A 209 -0.79 8.85 1.73
C GLN A 209 -1.06 8.29 3.12
N LYS A 210 -2.33 8.30 3.52
CA LYS A 210 -2.72 7.75 4.81
C LYS A 210 -2.71 6.22 4.78
N ILE A 211 -2.14 5.59 5.80
CA ILE A 211 -2.29 4.16 6.05
C ILE A 211 -3.60 3.93 6.80
N ASP A 212 -4.42 3.05 6.24
CA ASP A 212 -5.67 2.61 6.86
C ASP A 212 -5.44 1.44 7.82
N LEU A 213 -4.54 0.52 7.47
CA LEU A 213 -4.28 -0.72 8.21
C LEU A 213 -2.96 -1.35 7.77
N ILE A 214 -2.22 -1.92 8.72
CA ILE A 214 -1.12 -2.84 8.47
C ILE A 214 -1.53 -4.21 9.04
N LEU A 215 -1.41 -5.25 8.23
CA LEU A 215 -1.66 -6.64 8.61
C LEU A 215 -0.38 -7.46 8.43
N ASN A 216 0.05 -8.11 9.50
CA ASN A 216 1.13 -9.09 9.43
C ASN A 216 0.57 -10.46 9.05
N LYS A 217 1.39 -11.27 8.39
CA LYS A 217 1.06 -12.65 8.05
C LYS A 217 1.23 -13.54 9.28
#